data_AF-A0A3B9KV68-F1
#
_entry.id   AF-A0A3B9KV68-F1
#
_cell.length_a   1.000
_cell.length_b   1.000
_cell.length_c   1.000
_cell.angle_alpha   90.00
_cell.angle_beta   90.00
_cell.angle_gamma   90.00
#
_symmetry.space_group_name_H-M   'P 1'
#
loop_
_entity.id
_entity.type
_entity.pdbx_description
1 polymer ?
#
loop_
_entity_poly.entity_id
_entity_poly.type
_entity_poly.pdbx_seq_one_letter_code
_entity_poly.pdbx_strand_id
1 'polypeptide(L)'
;MKKFLAVFLLLTLVVGVFVFVGCGDKEVTADKLTVKFDPKGGAAIADLDIDENSLATLPTPTREGFVFQGWFMDEDFQTEATIAGLKEKLKDGTITIYAKWDAATPPTPASLTVHFNAKGGDAVQDTSIQADTAYTLPTARRDGFNFGGWFFEESYQTAVTVDGLKAKIADGTVTIYAKWTEKSVTLSFNT
;
A
#
# COMPACT_ATOMS: atom_id res chain seq x y z
N MET A 1 -48.32 -102.35 -1.03
CA MET A 1 -49.46 -101.44 -0.76
C MET A 1 -49.04 -100.06 -1.25
N LYS A 2 -49.39 -99.66 -2.50
CA LYS A 2 -50.37 -98.61 -2.85
C LYS A 2 -50.15 -97.34 -1.99
N LYS A 3 -49.82 -96.15 -2.51
CA LYS A 3 -50.49 -95.29 -3.51
C LYS A 3 -49.45 -94.24 -4.02
N PHE A 4 -49.22 -94.03 -5.33
CA PHE A 4 -49.92 -93.14 -6.29
C PHE A 4 -49.99 -91.64 -5.93
N LEU A 5 -49.84 -90.81 -6.99
CA LEU A 5 -50.11 -89.36 -7.17
C LEU A 5 -48.91 -88.42 -6.92
N ALA A 6 -48.23 -87.80 -7.90
CA ALA A 6 -48.64 -86.94 -9.03
C ALA A 6 -49.12 -85.52 -8.64
N VAL A 7 -48.26 -84.54 -8.95
CA VAL A 7 -48.54 -83.20 -9.55
C VAL A 7 -49.54 -82.25 -8.85
N PHE A 8 -49.06 -81.07 -8.37
CA PHE A 8 -49.57 -79.69 -8.59
C PHE A 8 -48.91 -78.75 -7.55
N LEU A 9 -48.01 -77.84 -7.93
CA LEU A 9 -48.26 -76.45 -8.35
C LEU A 9 -48.61 -75.47 -7.20
N LEU A 10 -47.74 -74.46 -7.02
CA LEU A 10 -47.98 -73.11 -6.46
C LEU A 10 -48.33 -72.94 -4.96
N LEU A 11 -47.37 -72.47 -4.15
CA LEU A 11 -47.61 -71.35 -3.22
C LEU A 11 -46.29 -70.65 -2.84
N THR A 12 -46.28 -69.34 -3.05
CA THR A 12 -45.19 -68.37 -2.93
C THR A 12 -44.73 -68.09 -1.50
N LEU A 13 -43.42 -68.03 -1.26
CA LEU A 13 -42.84 -67.20 -0.19
C LEU A 13 -41.72 -66.32 -0.77
N VAL A 14 -42.05 -65.05 -0.96
CA VAL A 14 -41.16 -63.94 -1.30
C VAL A 14 -40.51 -63.44 -0.01
N VAL A 15 -39.46 -62.62 -0.17
CA VAL A 15 -38.81 -61.71 0.80
C VAL A 15 -37.54 -62.30 1.41
N GLY A 16 -36.33 -61.79 1.15
CA GLY A 16 -35.94 -60.67 0.31
C GLY A 16 -34.42 -60.66 0.24
N VAL A 17 -33.87 -60.79 -0.96
CA VAL A 17 -32.46 -60.46 -1.21
C VAL A 17 -32.39 -58.94 -1.04
N PHE A 18 -31.87 -58.49 0.10
CA PHE A 18 -31.45 -57.11 0.29
C PHE A 18 -30.30 -56.85 -0.68
N VAL A 19 -30.64 -56.53 -1.93
CA VAL A 19 -29.72 -55.80 -2.79
C VAL A 19 -29.63 -54.43 -2.15
N PHE A 20 -28.56 -54.21 -1.39
CA PHE A 20 -28.10 -52.87 -1.10
C PHE A 20 -27.79 -52.21 -2.45
N VAL A 21 -28.82 -51.62 -3.06
CA VAL A 21 -28.62 -50.48 -3.94
C VAL A 21 -28.17 -49.38 -3.00
N GLY A 22 -26.87 -49.40 -2.68
CA GLY A 22 -26.17 -48.19 -2.37
C GLY A 22 -26.30 -47.34 -3.61
N CYS A 23 -27.33 -46.49 -3.64
CA CYS A 23 -27.24 -45.25 -4.38
C CYS A 23 -26.11 -44.51 -3.68
N GLY A 24 -24.88 -44.79 -4.13
CA GLY A 24 -23.77 -43.89 -3.86
C GLY A 24 -24.21 -42.60 -4.51
N ASP A 25 -24.76 -41.71 -3.70
CA ASP A 25 -24.76 -40.30 -4.01
C ASP A 25 -23.31 -40.03 -4.39
N LYS A 26 -23.07 -39.87 -5.69
CA LYS A 26 -21.79 -39.37 -6.17
C LYS A 26 -21.71 -38.02 -5.49
N GLU A 27 -20.93 -37.92 -4.41
CA GLU A 27 -20.52 -36.62 -3.90
C GLU A 27 -20.07 -35.87 -5.14
N VAL A 28 -20.80 -34.82 -5.48
CA VAL A 28 -20.39 -33.86 -6.47
C VAL A 28 -19.21 -33.18 -5.81
N THR A 29 -18.06 -33.83 -5.91
CA THR A 29 -16.81 -33.28 -5.46
C THR A 29 -16.61 -32.08 -6.37
N ALA A 30 -16.74 -30.86 -5.83
CA ALA A 30 -16.55 -29.66 -6.62
C ALA A 30 -15.15 -29.76 -7.25
N ASP A 31 -15.10 -29.88 -8.58
CA ASP A 31 -13.86 -29.87 -9.36
C ASP A 31 -13.43 -28.44 -9.69
N LYS A 32 -14.11 -27.47 -9.07
CA LYS A 32 -13.99 -26.05 -9.31
C LYS A 32 -14.13 -25.30 -7.99
N LEU A 33 -13.29 -24.30 -7.81
CA LEU A 33 -13.30 -23.37 -6.70
C LEU A 33 -13.62 -21.97 -7.20
N THR A 34 -14.62 -21.34 -6.60
CA THR A 34 -14.89 -19.92 -6.78
C THR A 34 -14.11 -19.13 -5.73
N VAL A 35 -13.14 -18.34 -6.18
CA VAL A 35 -12.30 -17.47 -5.36
C VAL A 35 -12.92 -16.07 -5.34
N LYS A 36 -13.34 -15.65 -4.16
CA LYS A 36 -13.83 -14.30 -3.88
C LYS A 36 -12.69 -13.45 -3.35
N PHE A 37 -12.67 -12.19 -3.75
CA PHE A 37 -11.64 -11.25 -3.34
C PHE A 37 -12.22 -10.22 -2.37
N ASP A 38 -11.67 -10.16 -1.15
CA ASP A 38 -11.85 -9.02 -0.25
C ASP A 38 -10.65 -8.08 -0.40
N PRO A 39 -10.76 -6.97 -1.15
CA PRO A 39 -9.65 -6.06 -1.39
C PRO A 39 -9.28 -5.23 -0.15
N LYS A 40 -9.94 -5.41 1.01
CA LYS A 40 -9.67 -4.70 2.28
C LYS A 40 -9.46 -3.19 2.08
N GLY A 41 -10.39 -2.56 1.37
CA GLY A 41 -10.37 -1.12 1.06
C GLY A 41 -9.72 -0.74 -0.28
N GLY A 42 -9.21 -1.70 -1.06
CA GLY A 42 -8.87 -1.51 -2.47
C GLY A 42 -10.10 -1.55 -3.39
N ALA A 43 -9.88 -1.38 -4.69
CA ALA A 43 -10.93 -1.47 -5.71
C ALA A 43 -11.60 -2.86 -5.74
N ALA A 44 -12.89 -2.91 -6.03
CA ALA A 44 -13.64 -4.16 -6.16
C ALA A 44 -13.13 -5.01 -7.34
N ILE A 45 -13.11 -6.32 -7.13
CA ILE A 45 -12.58 -7.30 -8.08
C ILE A 45 -13.66 -8.36 -8.30
N ALA A 46 -13.85 -8.77 -9.55
CA ALA A 46 -14.75 -9.88 -9.87
C ALA A 46 -14.20 -11.21 -9.34
N ASP A 47 -15.10 -12.10 -8.95
CA ASP A 47 -14.76 -13.45 -8.51
C ASP A 47 -14.00 -14.21 -9.62
N LEU A 48 -13.08 -15.07 -9.21
CA LEU A 48 -12.28 -15.90 -10.10
C LEU A 48 -12.60 -17.37 -9.87
N ASP A 49 -12.98 -18.03 -10.95
CA ASP A 49 -13.23 -19.45 -10.96
C ASP A 49 -11.98 -20.23 -11.40
N ILE A 50 -11.55 -21.21 -10.61
CA ILE A 50 -10.38 -22.05 -10.92
C ILE A 50 -10.72 -23.55 -10.82
N ASP A 51 -10.07 -24.36 -11.64
CA ASP A 51 -10.08 -25.82 -11.60
C ASP A 51 -8.64 -26.38 -11.49
N GLU A 52 -8.48 -27.70 -11.49
CA GLU A 52 -7.18 -28.38 -11.40
C GLU A 52 -6.19 -27.96 -12.52
N ASN A 53 -6.70 -27.61 -13.70
CA ASN A 53 -5.92 -27.30 -14.90
C ASN A 53 -5.76 -25.78 -15.11
N SER A 54 -6.38 -24.95 -14.27
CA SER A 54 -6.35 -23.50 -14.39
C SER A 54 -4.92 -22.95 -14.38
N LEU A 55 -4.62 -22.10 -15.36
CA LEU A 55 -3.39 -21.32 -15.47
C LEU A 55 -3.63 -19.84 -15.14
N ALA A 56 -4.75 -19.53 -14.48
CA ALA A 56 -5.09 -18.17 -14.07
C ALA A 56 -4.04 -17.60 -13.12
N THR A 57 -3.93 -16.27 -13.09
CA THR A 57 -3.14 -15.52 -12.12
C THR A 57 -4.07 -14.73 -11.22
N LEU A 58 -3.70 -14.57 -9.95
CA LEU A 58 -4.44 -13.68 -9.07
C LEU A 58 -4.26 -12.22 -9.53
N PRO A 59 -5.33 -11.41 -9.55
CA PRO A 59 -5.24 -10.01 -9.95
C PRO A 59 -4.46 -9.19 -8.92
N THR A 60 -3.84 -8.11 -9.37
CA THR A 60 -3.16 -7.13 -8.51
C THR A 60 -4.04 -5.89 -8.36
N PRO A 61 -4.77 -5.72 -7.24
CA PRO A 61 -5.60 -4.55 -7.04
C PRO A 61 -4.77 -3.28 -6.81
N THR A 62 -5.46 -2.14 -6.84
CA THR A 62 -4.90 -0.85 -6.45
C THR A 62 -5.66 -0.25 -5.27
N ARG A 63 -4.92 0.49 -4.44
CA ARG A 63 -5.44 1.26 -3.30
C ARG A 63 -4.57 2.50 -3.14
N GLU A 64 -5.18 3.68 -3.21
CA GLU A 64 -4.46 4.96 -3.13
C GLU A 64 -3.72 5.11 -1.80
N GLY A 65 -2.41 5.42 -1.87
CA GLY A 65 -1.55 5.55 -0.69
C GLY A 65 -1.04 4.23 -0.10
N PHE A 66 -1.24 3.09 -0.78
CA PHE A 66 -0.80 1.77 -0.30
C PHE A 66 -0.11 0.95 -1.40
N VAL A 67 0.75 0.01 -0.97
CA VAL A 67 1.45 -0.97 -1.81
C VAL A 67 0.84 -2.35 -1.54
N PHE A 68 0.42 -3.04 -2.60
CA PHE A 68 -0.14 -4.39 -2.50
C PHE A 68 0.95 -5.41 -2.17
N GLN A 69 0.77 -6.15 -1.07
CA GLN A 69 1.74 -7.16 -0.61
C GLN A 69 1.37 -8.59 -0.98
N GLY A 70 0.17 -8.81 -1.52
CA GLY A 70 -0.32 -10.13 -1.88
C GLY A 70 -1.70 -10.45 -1.33
N TRP A 71 -2.19 -11.61 -1.72
CA TRP A 71 -3.44 -12.18 -1.22
C TRP A 71 -3.15 -13.19 -0.12
N PHE A 72 -4.04 -13.29 0.86
CA PHE A 72 -3.93 -14.23 1.98
C PHE A 72 -5.25 -15.00 2.18
N MET A 73 -5.16 -16.26 2.58
CA MET A 73 -6.33 -17.12 2.82
C MET A 73 -7.01 -16.84 4.16
N ASP A 74 -6.35 -16.11 5.05
CA ASP A 74 -6.84 -15.72 6.36
C ASP A 74 -6.72 -14.21 6.57
N GLU A 75 -7.59 -13.68 7.44
CA GLU A 75 -7.65 -12.24 7.73
C GLU A 75 -6.45 -11.74 8.55
N ASP A 76 -5.75 -12.63 9.24
CA ASP A 76 -4.56 -12.32 10.03
C ASP A 76 -3.27 -12.33 9.19
N PHE A 77 -3.40 -12.56 7.87
CA PHE A 77 -2.33 -12.57 6.88
C PHE A 77 -1.19 -13.55 7.18
N GLN A 78 -1.51 -14.73 7.70
CA GLN A 78 -0.53 -15.79 8.03
C GLN A 78 -0.25 -16.73 6.86
N THR A 79 -1.24 -16.93 5.98
CA THR A 79 -1.20 -17.91 4.88
C THR A 79 -1.35 -17.20 3.56
N GLU A 80 -0.26 -17.09 2.80
CA GLU A 80 -0.30 -16.48 1.46
C GLU A 80 -1.15 -17.33 0.50
N ALA A 81 -2.03 -16.67 -0.25
CA ALA A 81 -2.86 -17.30 -1.26
C ALA A 81 -2.09 -17.36 -2.59
N THR A 82 -1.84 -18.59 -3.06
CA THR A 82 -1.28 -18.86 -4.38
C THR A 82 -2.26 -19.74 -5.16
N ILE A 83 -2.18 -19.73 -6.49
CA ILE A 83 -3.02 -20.59 -7.34
C ILE A 83 -2.80 -22.07 -7.01
N ALA A 84 -1.56 -22.48 -6.71
CA ALA A 84 -1.26 -23.85 -6.30
C ALA A 84 -1.95 -24.21 -4.98
N GLY A 85 -1.85 -23.36 -3.95
CA GLY A 85 -2.53 -23.58 -2.67
C GLY A 85 -4.06 -23.58 -2.81
N LEU A 86 -4.61 -22.73 -3.68
CA LEU A 86 -6.05 -22.70 -3.95
C LEU A 86 -6.53 -23.98 -4.66
N LYS A 87 -5.72 -24.61 -5.52
CA LYS A 87 -6.06 -25.91 -6.15
C LYS A 87 -6.17 -27.05 -5.14
N GLU A 88 -5.48 -26.98 -4.01
CA GLU A 88 -5.64 -27.95 -2.92
C GLU A 88 -7.00 -27.81 -2.20
N LYS A 89 -7.71 -26.69 -2.42
CA LYS A 89 -8.99 -26.34 -1.82
C LYS A 89 -10.18 -26.49 -2.77
N LEU A 90 -10.03 -27.17 -3.92
CA LEU A 90 -11.12 -27.33 -4.90
C LEU A 90 -12.42 -27.88 -4.29
N LYS A 91 -12.30 -28.77 -3.30
CA LYS A 91 -13.45 -29.41 -2.64
C LYS A 91 -14.21 -28.47 -1.69
N ASP A 92 -13.66 -27.32 -1.36
CA ASP A 92 -14.32 -26.31 -0.51
C ASP A 92 -15.38 -25.53 -1.31
N GLY A 93 -15.32 -25.56 -2.64
CA GLY A 93 -16.29 -24.95 -3.56
C GLY A 93 -16.23 -23.42 -3.64
N THR A 94 -16.07 -22.72 -2.51
CA THR A 94 -15.85 -21.27 -2.47
C THR A 94 -14.88 -20.89 -1.36
N ILE A 95 -13.96 -19.98 -1.67
CA ILE A 95 -13.03 -19.39 -0.69
C ILE A 95 -12.97 -17.87 -0.87
N THR A 96 -12.78 -17.14 0.22
CA THR A 96 -12.48 -15.70 0.17
C THR A 96 -11.02 -15.49 0.54
N ILE A 97 -10.30 -14.68 -0.25
CA ILE A 97 -8.93 -14.27 0.04
C ILE A 97 -8.86 -12.75 0.26
N TYR A 98 -7.91 -12.33 1.10
CA TYR A 98 -7.83 -10.99 1.64
C TYR A 98 -6.57 -10.27 1.16
N ALA A 99 -6.72 -9.06 0.65
CA ALA A 99 -5.58 -8.25 0.21
C ALA A 99 -4.82 -7.70 1.42
N LYS A 100 -3.50 -7.91 1.43
CA LYS A 100 -2.59 -7.25 2.37
C LYS A 100 -2.00 -5.99 1.73
N TRP A 101 -1.93 -4.93 2.53
CA TRP A 101 -1.46 -3.62 2.11
C TRP A 101 -0.43 -3.09 3.10
N ASP A 102 0.65 -2.53 2.58
CA ASP A 102 1.54 -1.65 3.35
C ASP A 102 1.29 -0.20 2.95
N ALA A 103 1.43 0.74 3.88
CA ALA A 103 1.35 2.16 3.54
C ALA A 103 2.47 2.51 2.56
N ALA A 104 2.13 3.19 1.46
CA ALA A 104 3.14 3.69 0.54
C ALA A 104 3.94 4.78 1.25
N THR A 105 5.26 4.64 1.28
CA THR A 105 6.13 5.73 1.73
C THR A 105 6.19 6.77 0.61
N PRO A 106 5.89 8.06 0.88
CA PRO A 106 6.09 9.10 -0.11
C PRO A 106 7.58 9.15 -0.49
N PRO A 107 7.90 9.43 -1.76
CA PRO A 107 9.30 9.54 -2.16
C PRO A 107 9.97 10.66 -1.37
N THR A 108 11.15 10.37 -0.80
CA THR A 108 11.97 11.40 -0.16
C THR A 108 12.40 12.41 -1.24
N PRO A 109 12.15 13.72 -1.05
CA PRO A 109 12.59 14.72 -2.02
C PRO A 109 14.09 14.65 -2.25
N ALA A 110 14.53 14.77 -3.51
CA ALA A 110 15.95 14.79 -3.87
C ALA A 110 16.59 16.19 -3.75
N SER A 111 15.77 17.20 -3.50
CA SER A 111 16.17 18.60 -3.40
C SER A 111 15.32 19.36 -2.40
N LEU A 112 15.88 20.41 -1.82
CA LEU A 112 15.17 21.35 -0.96
C LEU A 112 14.88 22.65 -1.69
N THR A 113 13.62 23.06 -1.75
CA THR A 113 13.25 24.41 -2.18
C THR A 113 13.40 25.37 -1.01
N VAL A 114 14.26 26.39 -1.17
CA VAL A 114 14.54 27.41 -0.15
C VAL A 114 13.82 28.69 -0.54
N HIS A 115 12.87 29.09 0.30
CA HIS A 115 12.15 30.35 0.21
C HIS A 115 12.84 31.44 1.03
N PHE A 116 13.09 32.60 0.43
CA PHE A 116 13.78 33.70 1.08
C PHE A 116 12.82 34.81 1.52
N ASN A 117 12.52 34.87 2.81
CA ASN A 117 11.78 35.98 3.38
C ASN A 117 12.74 37.13 3.73
N ALA A 118 12.83 38.12 2.84
CA ALA A 118 13.71 39.28 3.01
C ALA A 118 13.33 40.23 4.17
N LYS A 119 12.19 40.02 4.86
CA LYS A 119 11.72 40.83 6.00
C LYS A 119 11.87 42.34 5.79
N GLY A 120 11.29 42.81 4.67
CA GLY A 120 11.30 44.23 4.29
C GLY A 120 12.54 44.70 3.52
N GLY A 121 13.44 43.78 3.15
CA GLY A 121 14.46 44.01 2.13
C GLY A 121 13.96 43.75 0.71
N ASP A 122 14.87 43.89 -0.25
CA ASP A 122 14.64 43.57 -1.66
C ASP A 122 14.34 42.08 -1.82
N ALA A 123 13.50 41.74 -2.82
CA ALA A 123 13.16 40.35 -3.09
C ALA A 123 14.40 39.52 -3.47
N VAL A 124 14.52 38.35 -2.85
CA VAL A 124 15.57 37.36 -3.16
C VAL A 124 14.88 36.16 -3.80
N GLN A 125 15.42 35.68 -4.92
CA GLN A 125 14.82 34.58 -5.66
C GLN A 125 14.98 33.26 -4.91
N ASP A 126 13.89 32.50 -4.81
CA ASP A 126 13.90 31.15 -4.28
C ASP A 126 14.80 30.21 -5.09
N THR A 127 15.43 29.26 -4.42
CA THR A 127 16.39 28.35 -5.06
C THR A 127 16.17 26.93 -4.60
N SER A 128 16.40 25.98 -5.51
CA SER A 128 16.44 24.56 -5.19
C SER A 128 17.90 24.11 -4.97
N ILE A 129 18.15 23.38 -3.89
CA ILE A 129 19.47 22.83 -3.56
C ILE A 129 19.43 21.30 -3.50
N GLN A 130 20.53 20.65 -3.87
CA GLN A 130 20.70 19.19 -3.82
C GLN A 130 21.82 18.81 -2.84
N ALA A 131 21.81 17.56 -2.34
CA ALA A 131 22.74 17.09 -1.32
C ALA A 131 24.21 17.20 -1.75
N ASP A 132 24.52 16.83 -2.99
CA ASP A 132 25.89 16.72 -3.49
C ASP A 132 26.36 17.96 -4.28
N THR A 133 25.55 19.01 -4.30
CA THR A 133 25.89 20.25 -5.02
C THR A 133 26.49 21.28 -4.07
N ALA A 134 27.53 21.97 -4.53
CA ALA A 134 28.04 23.14 -3.84
C ALA A 134 27.02 24.28 -3.94
N TYR A 135 26.74 24.94 -2.83
CA TYR A 135 25.77 26.03 -2.78
C TYR A 135 26.32 27.17 -1.94
N THR A 136 26.06 28.41 -2.37
CA THR A 136 26.40 29.63 -1.63
C THR A 136 25.12 30.40 -1.37
N LEU A 137 24.87 30.73 -0.09
CA LEU A 137 23.69 31.52 0.24
C LEU A 137 23.83 32.93 -0.35
N PRO A 138 22.78 33.45 -1.01
CA PRO A 138 22.78 34.83 -1.48
C PRO A 138 22.79 35.79 -0.30
N THR A 139 23.32 37.00 -0.50
CA THR A 139 23.10 38.11 0.43
C THR A 139 21.80 38.82 0.10
N ALA A 140 21.15 39.42 1.11
CA ALA A 140 20.00 40.28 0.90
C ALA A 140 20.40 41.76 1.04
N ARG A 141 19.62 42.66 0.44
CA ARG A 141 19.76 44.10 0.58
C ARG A 141 18.50 44.73 1.19
N ARG A 142 18.71 45.72 2.05
CA ARG A 142 17.66 46.63 2.54
C ARG A 142 18.27 48.00 2.80
N ASP A 143 17.72 49.04 2.19
CA ASP A 143 18.26 50.39 2.32
C ASP A 143 18.15 50.89 3.77
N GLY A 144 19.24 51.47 4.28
CA GLY A 144 19.36 51.89 5.69
C GLY A 144 19.79 50.79 6.68
N PHE A 145 19.94 49.53 6.24
CA PHE A 145 20.27 48.40 7.12
C PHE A 145 21.51 47.62 6.64
N ASN A 146 22.15 46.93 7.58
CA ASN A 146 23.20 45.94 7.37
C ASN A 146 22.57 44.54 7.42
N PHE A 147 22.93 43.69 6.46
CA PHE A 147 22.47 42.30 6.41
C PHE A 147 23.19 41.44 7.46
N GLY A 148 22.42 40.89 8.40
CA GLY A 148 22.93 40.06 9.51
C GLY A 148 22.91 38.56 9.23
N GLY A 149 22.52 38.14 8.03
CA GLY A 149 22.42 36.73 7.64
C GLY A 149 20.99 36.20 7.60
N TRP A 150 20.87 34.93 7.20
CA TRP A 150 19.61 34.19 7.15
C TRP A 150 19.43 33.32 8.39
N PHE A 151 18.20 33.17 8.86
CA PHE A 151 17.83 32.36 10.02
C PHE A 151 16.66 31.43 9.68
N PHE A 152 16.60 30.26 10.31
CA PHE A 152 15.53 29.28 10.08
C PHE A 152 14.18 29.70 10.67
N GLU A 153 14.18 30.70 11.54
CA GLU A 153 13.00 31.21 12.20
C GLU A 153 13.07 32.71 12.46
N GLU A 154 11.91 33.33 12.67
CA GLU A 154 11.80 34.77 12.89
C GLU A 154 12.39 35.26 14.21
N SER A 155 12.59 34.37 15.18
CA SER A 155 13.26 34.71 16.44
C SER A 155 14.78 34.85 16.30
N TYR A 156 15.32 34.48 15.12
CA TYR A 156 16.74 34.60 14.78
C TYR A 156 17.69 33.87 15.73
N GLN A 157 17.30 32.68 16.22
CA GLN A 157 18.11 31.89 17.14
C GLN A 157 19.09 30.97 16.42
N THR A 158 18.72 30.50 15.24
CA THR A 158 19.46 29.50 14.44
C THR A 158 19.83 30.11 13.10
N ALA A 159 21.11 30.47 12.96
CA ALA A 159 21.64 30.94 11.68
C ALA A 159 21.65 29.79 10.66
N VAL A 160 21.37 30.12 9.40
CA VAL A 160 21.34 29.14 8.31
C VAL A 160 22.76 28.84 7.84
N THR A 161 23.05 27.55 7.71
CA THR A 161 24.25 27.03 7.04
C THR A 161 23.84 26.15 5.85
N VAL A 162 24.77 25.92 4.90
CA VAL A 162 24.53 25.03 3.77
C VAL A 162 24.24 23.61 4.25
N ASP A 163 24.99 23.10 5.23
CA ASP A 163 24.76 21.77 5.80
C ASP A 163 23.41 21.68 6.54
N GLY A 164 23.01 22.76 7.23
CA GLY A 164 21.70 22.85 7.86
C GLY A 164 20.55 22.82 6.85
N LEU A 165 20.74 23.44 5.67
CA LEU A 165 19.78 23.30 4.57
C LEU A 165 19.80 21.87 3.99
N LYS A 166 20.98 21.28 3.77
CA LYS A 166 21.08 19.90 3.25
C LYS A 166 20.42 18.87 4.17
N ALA A 167 20.51 19.07 5.49
CA ALA A 167 19.83 18.23 6.48
C ALA A 167 18.28 18.29 6.38
N LYS A 168 17.74 19.31 5.71
CA LYS A 168 16.29 19.52 5.52
C LYS A 168 15.78 19.07 4.16
N ILE A 169 16.59 18.42 3.32
CA ILE A 169 16.16 17.95 1.99
C ILE A 169 14.93 17.04 2.07
N ALA A 170 14.85 16.20 3.10
CA ALA A 170 13.69 15.32 3.30
C ALA A 170 12.37 16.08 3.55
N ASP A 171 12.43 17.34 4.00
CA ASP A 171 11.26 18.20 4.24
C ASP A 171 10.71 18.79 2.92
N GLY A 172 11.51 18.78 1.85
CA GLY A 172 11.17 19.26 0.50
C GLY A 172 11.14 20.78 0.34
N THR A 173 10.71 21.53 1.36
CA THR A 173 10.68 23.00 1.35
C THR A 173 11.10 23.59 2.70
N VAL A 174 11.72 24.78 2.68
CA VAL A 174 12.03 25.57 3.87
C VAL A 174 11.88 27.05 3.58
N THR A 175 11.45 27.85 4.56
CA THR A 175 11.52 29.31 4.51
C THR A 175 12.57 29.81 5.49
N ILE A 176 13.43 30.73 5.04
CA ILE A 176 14.45 31.37 5.87
C ILE A 176 14.26 32.89 5.90
N TYR A 177 14.70 33.52 6.98
CA TYR A 177 14.35 34.90 7.32
C TYR A 177 15.60 35.78 7.42
N ALA A 178 15.59 36.92 6.73
CA ALA A 178 16.68 37.88 6.78
C ALA A 178 16.70 38.63 8.12
N LYS A 179 17.87 38.70 8.75
CA LYS A 179 18.11 39.56 9.92
C LYS A 179 18.73 40.88 9.48
N TRP A 180 18.29 41.98 10.10
CA TRP A 180 18.73 43.34 9.78
C TRP A 180 19.19 44.08 11.04
N THR A 181 20.24 44.88 10.90
CA THR A 181 20.68 45.87 11.91
C THR A 181 20.75 47.24 11.24
N GLU A 182 20.23 48.29 11.87
CA GLU A 182 20.30 49.66 11.32
C GLU A 182 21.74 50.12 11.09
N LYS A 183 21.96 50.90 10.02
CA LYS A 183 23.25 51.58 9.80
C LYS A 183 23.34 52.80 10.71
N SER A 184 24.39 52.89 11.53
CA SER A 184 24.66 54.09 12.33
C SER A 184 25.16 55.23 11.44
N VAL A 185 24.49 56.38 11.47
CA VAL A 185 24.97 57.63 10.84
C VAL A 185 25.50 58.55 11.94
N THR A 186 26.81 58.72 12.02
CA THR A 186 27.41 59.73 12.90
C THR A 186 27.42 61.06 12.16
N LEU A 187 26.57 62.00 12.56
CA LEU A 187 26.63 63.38 12.07
C LEU A 187 27.70 64.13 12.88
N SER A 188 28.79 64.51 12.23
CA SER A 188 29.78 65.43 12.80
C SER A 188 29.46 66.84 12.34
N PHE A 189 29.06 67.70 13.27
CA PHE A 189 28.95 69.14 13.01
C PHE A 189 30.33 69.77 13.21
N ASN A 190 30.91 70.30 12.14
CA ASN A 190 32.11 71.13 12.25
C ASN A 190 31.64 72.56 12.56
N THR A 191 32.10 73.12 13.69
CA THR A 191 31.84 74.52 14.09
C THR A 191 32.92 75.43 13.54
#